data_AF-A0A2D7UT77-F1
#
_entry.id   AF-A0A2D7UT77-F1
#
_cell.length_a   1.000
_cell.length_b   1.000
_cell.length_c   1.000
_cell.angle_alpha   90.00
_cell.angle_beta   90.00
_cell.angle_gamma   90.00
#
_symmetry.space_group_name_H-M   'P 1'
#
loop_
_entity.id
_entity.type
_entity.pdbx_description
1 polymer ?
#
loop_
_entity_poly.entity_id
_entity_poly.type
_entity_poly.pdbx_seq_one_letter_code
_entity_poly.pdbx_strand_id
1 'polypeptide(L)'
;MKKIVVGVLLLLSFATSSCGGTQDPQPELSESLTGPAASQIAQTATSAPPAPAQKPAELERLEDVWDMAAARPGADIGQVFQLFRLKQSLGPRNLACYDETSGEVCEKIVEAINIVGLAEEHVTLLLDSLELPHRVVERDCELLMVTQEFIAGRVNLAVAKGIVTGWASEGGRNFEENDNC
;
A
#
# COMPACT_ATOMS: atom_id res chain seq x y z
N MET A 1 18.03 26.43 -51.00
CA MET A 1 16.93 26.36 -51.98
C MET A 1 15.73 25.68 -51.31
N LYS A 2 14.52 26.26 -51.51
CA LYS A 2 13.17 25.84 -51.08
C LYS A 2 12.94 24.31 -51.13
N LYS A 3 12.14 23.70 -50.24
CA LYS A 3 10.65 23.77 -50.27
C LYS A 3 9.99 23.77 -48.88
N ILE A 4 9.04 24.69 -48.75
CA ILE A 4 7.96 24.79 -47.77
C ILE A 4 6.77 23.99 -48.32
N VAL A 5 6.06 23.22 -47.50
CA VAL A 5 4.64 22.92 -47.72
C VAL A 5 3.90 23.11 -46.39
N VAL A 6 3.00 24.08 -46.43
CA VAL A 6 1.98 24.46 -45.45
C VAL A 6 0.80 23.50 -45.57
N GLY A 7 0.16 23.13 -44.45
CA GLY A 7 -1.01 22.26 -44.44
C GLY A 7 -1.95 22.52 -43.25
N VAL A 8 -2.58 23.71 -43.28
CA VAL A 8 -3.96 24.03 -42.88
C VAL A 8 -4.55 23.43 -41.58
N LEU A 9 -4.74 24.35 -40.64
CA LEU A 9 -5.67 24.41 -39.52
C LEU A 9 -7.14 24.13 -39.92
N LEU A 10 -7.89 23.34 -39.14
CA LEU A 10 -9.32 23.61 -38.93
C LEU A 10 -9.79 23.16 -37.54
N LEU A 11 -10.73 23.94 -37.02
CA LEU A 11 -11.15 24.18 -35.64
C LEU A 11 -12.53 23.55 -35.34
N LEU A 12 -12.82 23.41 -34.04
CA LEU A 12 -14.15 23.35 -33.37
C LEU A 12 -14.88 21.99 -33.43
N SER A 13 -15.50 21.47 -32.36
CA SER A 13 -16.52 22.16 -31.55
C SER A 13 -16.78 21.45 -30.21
N PHE A 14 -17.10 22.26 -29.18
CA PHE A 14 -17.75 21.86 -27.93
C PHE A 14 -19.23 21.47 -28.16
N ALA A 15 -19.75 20.52 -27.37
CA ALA A 15 -21.17 20.44 -27.06
C ALA A 15 -21.40 19.76 -25.70
N THR A 16 -21.74 20.58 -24.71
CA THR A 16 -22.49 20.24 -23.51
C THR A 16 -23.96 20.05 -23.85
N SER A 17 -24.63 19.02 -23.32
CA SER A 17 -26.10 18.89 -23.31
C SER A 17 -26.48 18.23 -21.99
N SER A 18 -26.99 18.95 -20.97
CA SER A 18 -28.28 19.63 -20.81
C SER A 18 -29.44 18.70 -20.46
N CYS A 19 -29.80 18.76 -19.17
CA CYS A 19 -31.10 18.69 -18.50
C CYS A 19 -32.30 17.97 -19.15
N GLY A 20 -32.86 17.02 -18.39
CA GLY A 20 -34.29 16.87 -18.12
C GLY A 20 -34.43 16.26 -16.73
N GLY A 21 -35.19 16.75 -15.74
CA GLY A 21 -36.34 17.65 -15.75
C GLY A 21 -37.56 16.90 -15.25
N THR A 22 -37.86 16.98 -13.93
CA THR A 22 -39.17 16.80 -13.24
C THR A 22 -38.89 16.65 -11.72
N GLN A 23 -39.04 17.67 -10.88
CA GLN A 23 -40.27 18.24 -10.29
C GLN A 23 -40.91 17.33 -9.21
N ASP A 24 -40.62 17.70 -7.95
CA ASP A 24 -41.23 17.32 -6.65
C ASP A 24 -42.79 17.34 -6.66
N PRO A 25 -43.52 16.64 -5.74
CA PRO A 25 -43.42 16.91 -4.29
C PRO A 25 -43.68 15.77 -3.28
N GLN A 26 -43.16 15.99 -2.07
CA GLN A 26 -43.53 15.38 -0.79
C GLN A 26 -45.03 15.56 -0.45
N PRO A 27 -45.62 14.62 0.31
CA PRO A 27 -46.48 15.01 1.41
C PRO A 27 -46.16 14.27 2.72
N GLU A 28 -46.06 15.03 3.81
CA GLU A 28 -46.17 14.55 5.18
C GLU A 28 -47.59 14.00 5.45
N LEU A 29 -47.70 12.97 6.30
CA LEU A 29 -48.63 12.98 7.43
C LEU A 29 -48.39 11.78 8.38
N SER A 30 -48.32 12.15 9.64
CA SER A 30 -48.09 11.42 10.88
C SER A 30 -49.14 10.34 11.18
N GLU A 31 -48.75 9.29 11.92
CA GLU A 31 -49.50 8.87 13.12
C GLU A 31 -48.66 7.98 14.06
N SER A 32 -48.67 8.40 15.33
CA SER A 32 -48.15 7.76 16.52
C SER A 32 -49.12 6.67 17.01
N LEU A 33 -48.65 5.66 17.76
CA LEU A 33 -49.32 5.11 18.96
C LEU A 33 -48.47 3.99 19.63
N THR A 34 -47.92 4.36 20.80
CA THR A 34 -47.92 3.62 22.09
C THR A 34 -47.08 2.35 22.32
N GLY A 35 -46.18 2.42 23.33
CA GLY A 35 -45.40 1.32 23.94
C GLY A 35 -46.21 0.40 24.87
N PRO A 36 -45.54 -0.49 25.67
CA PRO A 36 -44.90 -0.11 26.94
C PRO A 36 -43.55 -0.85 27.12
N ALA A 37 -42.71 -0.76 28.17
CA ALA A 37 -42.81 -0.35 29.55
C ALA A 37 -41.40 0.02 30.06
N ALA A 38 -41.36 0.80 31.14
CA ALA A 38 -40.16 1.26 31.81
C ALA A 38 -39.33 0.12 32.44
N SER A 39 -38.02 0.26 32.36
CA SER A 39 -37.11 -0.12 33.46
C SER A 39 -35.99 0.90 33.52
N GLN A 40 -36.16 1.83 34.46
CA GLN A 40 -35.08 2.64 34.98
C GLN A 40 -34.11 1.70 35.69
N ILE A 41 -32.87 1.64 35.23
CA ILE A 41 -31.74 1.32 36.10
C ILE A 41 -30.86 2.56 36.10
N ALA A 42 -31.05 3.39 37.13
CA ALA A 42 -30.02 4.29 37.58
C ALA A 42 -28.93 3.45 38.24
N GLN A 43 -27.77 3.33 37.60
CA GLN A 43 -26.51 3.11 38.30
C GLN A 43 -25.46 4.06 37.72
N THR A 44 -25.20 5.09 38.50
CA THR A 44 -23.98 5.87 38.56
C THR A 44 -22.78 4.92 38.49
N ALA A 45 -22.12 4.86 37.34
CA ALA A 45 -20.71 4.56 37.27
C ALA A 45 -20.02 5.89 37.01
N THR A 46 -19.41 6.46 38.05
CA THR A 46 -18.29 7.38 37.88
C THR A 46 -17.23 6.60 37.09
N SER A 47 -17.23 6.72 35.78
CA SER A 47 -16.13 6.21 34.95
C SER A 47 -14.95 7.13 35.23
N ALA A 48 -14.02 6.66 36.06
CA ALA A 48 -12.66 7.17 36.03
C ALA A 48 -12.20 7.26 34.56
N PRO A 49 -11.38 8.25 34.19
CA PRO A 49 -10.79 8.30 32.85
C PRO A 49 -10.18 6.93 32.55
N PRO A 50 -10.46 6.32 31.38
CA PRO A 50 -9.81 5.08 31.00
C PRO A 50 -8.30 5.28 31.12
N ALA A 51 -7.63 4.39 31.85
CA ALA A 51 -6.18 4.34 31.88
C ALA A 51 -5.68 4.32 30.43
N PRO A 52 -4.60 5.06 30.09
CA PRO A 52 -4.11 5.08 28.73
C PRO A 52 -3.85 3.64 28.29
N ALA A 53 -4.53 3.22 27.22
CA ALA A 53 -4.34 1.89 26.65
C ALA A 53 -2.87 1.75 26.27
N GLN A 54 -2.16 0.81 26.90
CA GLN A 54 -0.78 0.52 26.55
C GLN A 54 -0.76 -0.07 25.15
N LYS A 55 0.05 0.51 24.27
CA LYS A 55 0.23 0.01 22.91
C LYS A 55 0.85 -1.39 22.97
N PRO A 56 0.39 -2.36 22.14
CA PRO A 56 1.06 -3.66 22.06
C PRO A 56 2.53 -3.49 21.65
N ALA A 57 3.45 -4.22 22.30
CA ALA A 57 4.89 -4.09 22.07
C ALA A 57 5.31 -4.36 20.61
N GLU A 58 4.60 -5.24 19.92
CA GLU A 58 4.84 -5.52 18.49
C GLU A 58 4.52 -4.31 17.61
N LEU A 59 3.44 -3.58 17.93
CA LEU A 59 3.06 -2.38 17.18
C LEU A 59 4.06 -1.24 17.44
N GLU A 60 4.52 -1.09 18.68
CA GLU A 60 5.58 -0.13 19.02
C GLU A 60 6.88 -0.42 18.25
N ARG A 61 7.30 -1.69 18.19
CA ARG A 61 8.47 -2.10 17.40
C ARG A 61 8.30 -1.81 15.91
N LEU A 62 7.12 -2.06 15.34
CA LEU A 62 6.86 -1.79 13.93
C LEU A 62 6.93 -0.28 13.63
N GLU A 63 6.40 0.56 14.52
CA GLU A 63 6.47 2.02 14.39
C GLU A 63 7.91 2.52 14.44
N ASP A 64 8.72 2.04 15.38
CA ASP A 64 10.14 2.37 15.47
C ASP A 64 10.90 2.01 14.18
N VAL A 65 10.57 0.86 13.58
CA VAL A 65 11.15 0.41 12.31
C VAL A 65 10.71 1.30 11.15
N TRP A 66 9.45 1.72 11.11
CA TRP A 66 8.96 2.67 10.10
C TRP A 66 9.63 4.05 10.22
N ASP A 67 9.77 4.57 11.45
CA ASP A 67 10.45 5.84 11.70
C ASP A 67 11.93 5.78 11.28
N MET A 68 12.59 4.67 11.59
CA MET A 68 13.97 4.42 11.16
C MET A 68 14.08 4.33 9.63
N ALA A 69 13.18 3.63 8.95
CA ALA A 69 13.15 3.56 7.49
C ALA A 69 12.89 4.94 6.87
N ALA A 70 11.96 5.71 7.43
CA ALA A 70 11.61 7.05 6.97
C ALA A 70 12.77 8.05 7.07
N ALA A 71 13.65 7.88 8.04
CA ALA A 71 14.81 8.75 8.23
C ALA A 71 15.93 8.51 7.20
N ARG A 72 15.85 7.45 6.38
CA ARG A 72 16.94 7.06 5.48
C ARG A 72 16.92 7.87 4.17
N PRO A 73 18.11 8.27 3.67
CA PRO A 73 18.22 8.84 2.33
C PRO A 73 17.68 7.87 1.26
N GLY A 74 16.90 8.40 0.33
CA GLY A 74 16.33 7.63 -0.78
C GLY A 74 15.01 6.93 -0.47
N ALA A 75 14.58 6.86 0.80
CA ALA A 75 13.24 6.38 1.13
C ALA A 75 12.18 7.47 0.87
N ASP A 76 11.06 7.08 0.25
CA ASP A 76 9.86 7.90 0.06
C ASP A 76 8.63 7.20 0.67
N ILE A 77 8.48 7.37 1.98
CA ILE A 77 7.39 6.75 2.74
C ILE A 77 6.01 7.30 2.33
N GLY A 78 5.96 8.53 1.83
CA GLY A 78 4.73 9.11 1.28
C GLY A 78 4.26 8.32 0.06
N GLN A 79 5.19 7.99 -0.84
CA GLN A 79 4.94 7.14 -1.99
C GLN A 79 4.58 5.71 -1.58
N VAL A 80 5.27 5.12 -0.59
CA VAL A 80 4.95 3.77 -0.07
C VAL A 80 3.48 3.65 0.31
N PHE A 81 2.96 4.58 1.11
CA PHE A 81 1.55 4.53 1.53
C PHE A 81 0.56 4.80 0.40
N GLN A 82 0.92 5.66 -0.56
CA GLN A 82 0.08 5.89 -1.75
C GLN A 82 -0.03 4.62 -2.60
N LEU A 83 1.10 3.96 -2.86
CA LEU A 83 1.16 2.72 -3.62
C LEU A 83 0.47 1.57 -2.87
N PHE A 84 0.62 1.49 -1.56
CA PHE A 84 -0.07 0.47 -0.76
C PHE A 84 -1.59 0.63 -0.81
N ARG A 85 -2.10 1.87 -0.74
CA ARG A 85 -3.54 2.12 -0.94
C ARG A 85 -4.01 1.77 -2.34
N LEU A 86 -3.20 2.06 -3.36
CA LEU A 86 -3.48 1.65 -4.74
C LEU A 86 -3.55 0.12 -4.83
N LYS A 87 -2.56 -0.60 -4.28
CA LYS A 87 -2.53 -2.07 -4.19
C LYS A 87 -3.82 -2.60 -3.58
N GLN A 88 -4.26 -2.04 -2.45
CA GLN A 88 -5.50 -2.45 -1.77
C GLN A 88 -6.77 -2.15 -2.60
N SER A 89 -6.78 -1.08 -3.39
CA SER A 89 -7.93 -0.71 -4.22
C SER A 89 -8.12 -1.60 -5.44
N LEU A 90 -7.05 -2.24 -5.94
CA LEU A 90 -7.06 -3.04 -7.16
C LEU A 90 -7.60 -4.46 -6.93
N GLY A 91 -7.72 -4.91 -5.68
CA GLY A 91 -8.40 -6.16 -5.35
C GLY A 91 -7.80 -6.89 -4.15
N PRO A 92 -8.39 -8.05 -3.80
CA PRO A 92 -7.89 -8.86 -2.71
C PRO A 92 -6.58 -9.54 -3.08
N ARG A 93 -5.69 -9.68 -2.09
CA ARG A 93 -4.36 -10.28 -2.24
C ARG A 93 -3.52 -9.52 -3.28
N ASN A 94 -2.30 -10.00 -3.53
CA ASN A 94 -1.31 -9.39 -4.43
C ASN A 94 -1.71 -9.39 -5.92
N LEU A 95 -3.01 -9.33 -6.25
CA LEU A 95 -3.53 -9.22 -7.62
C LEU A 95 -2.93 -8.01 -8.35
N ALA A 96 -2.78 -6.89 -7.64
CA ALA A 96 -2.10 -5.68 -8.12
C ALA A 96 -0.64 -5.92 -8.54
N CYS A 97 -0.02 -7.00 -8.05
CA CYS A 97 1.35 -7.38 -8.39
C CYS A 97 1.43 -8.29 -9.64
N TYR A 98 0.30 -8.77 -10.17
CA TYR A 98 0.25 -9.69 -11.33
C TYR A 98 0.09 -8.97 -12.67
N ASP A 99 -0.50 -7.78 -12.67
CA ASP A 99 -1.02 -7.15 -13.88
C ASP A 99 -0.05 -6.09 -14.40
N GLU A 100 0.44 -6.28 -15.63
CA GLU A 100 1.30 -5.32 -16.35
C GLU A 100 0.64 -3.94 -16.45
N THR A 101 -0.70 -3.87 -16.49
CA THR A 101 -1.45 -2.61 -16.54
C THR A 101 -1.64 -1.95 -15.16
N SER A 102 -1.57 -2.72 -14.07
CA SER A 102 -1.55 -2.22 -12.70
C SER A 102 -0.23 -1.54 -12.35
N GLY A 103 0.84 -1.80 -13.12
CA GLY A 103 2.06 -1.02 -13.13
C GLY A 103 2.96 -1.25 -11.94
N GLU A 104 3.51 -2.46 -11.81
CA GLU A 104 4.63 -2.82 -10.91
C GLU A 104 4.50 -2.25 -9.49
N VAL A 105 3.28 -2.15 -8.97
CA VAL A 105 2.99 -1.45 -7.71
C VAL A 105 3.82 -2.02 -6.56
N CYS A 106 3.99 -3.34 -6.55
CA CYS A 106 4.67 -4.05 -5.47
C CYS A 106 6.19 -3.89 -5.54
N GLU A 107 6.78 -3.87 -6.75
CA GLU A 107 8.20 -3.52 -6.94
C GLU A 107 8.45 -2.07 -6.51
N LYS A 108 7.60 -1.14 -6.95
CA LYS A 108 7.70 0.29 -6.59
C LYS A 108 7.52 0.56 -5.11
N ILE A 109 6.71 -0.24 -4.40
CA ILE A 109 6.61 -0.15 -2.94
C ILE A 109 7.98 -0.44 -2.33
N VAL A 110 8.65 -1.51 -2.75
CA VAL A 110 9.94 -1.91 -2.19
C VAL A 110 11.04 -0.90 -2.57
N GLU A 111 11.05 -0.42 -3.81
CA GLU A 111 11.94 0.67 -4.26
C GLU A 111 11.78 1.91 -3.37
N ALA A 112 10.54 2.33 -3.10
CA ALA A 112 10.26 3.50 -2.29
C ALA A 112 10.64 3.33 -0.81
N ILE A 113 10.70 2.11 -0.28
CA ILE A 113 11.24 1.85 1.08
C ILE A 113 12.78 1.93 1.09
N ASN A 114 13.43 1.66 -0.05
CA ASN A 114 14.88 1.57 -0.20
C ASN A 114 15.51 0.53 0.76
N ILE A 115 15.07 -0.73 0.72
CA ILE A 115 15.38 -1.73 1.76
C ILE A 115 16.86 -2.18 1.85
N VAL A 116 17.67 -1.95 0.81
CA VAL A 116 19.10 -2.35 0.81
C VAL A 116 19.84 -1.62 1.93
N GLY A 117 20.63 -2.37 2.71
CA GLY A 117 21.37 -1.87 3.87
C GLY A 117 20.58 -1.89 5.19
N LEU A 118 19.32 -2.32 5.19
CA LEU A 118 18.56 -2.59 6.42
C LEU A 118 18.84 -3.99 6.96
N ALA A 119 18.65 -4.15 8.27
CA ALA A 119 18.66 -5.47 8.89
C ALA A 119 17.50 -6.34 8.37
N GLU A 120 17.76 -7.62 8.13
CA GLU A 120 16.78 -8.62 7.66
C GLU A 120 15.50 -8.58 8.51
N GLU A 121 15.63 -8.54 9.83
CA GLU A 121 14.50 -8.50 10.76
C GLU A 121 13.62 -7.25 10.59
N HIS A 122 14.21 -6.10 10.26
CA HIS A 122 13.46 -4.87 10.03
C HIS A 122 12.74 -4.92 8.68
N VAL A 123 13.40 -5.45 7.66
CA VAL A 123 12.81 -5.61 6.33
C VAL A 123 11.62 -6.56 6.38
N THR A 124 11.72 -7.69 7.09
CA THR A 124 10.59 -8.61 7.30
C THR A 124 9.40 -7.89 7.91
N LEU A 125 9.59 -7.11 8.97
CA LEU A 125 8.50 -6.35 9.61
C LEU A 125 7.84 -5.35 8.65
N LEU A 126 8.64 -4.62 7.87
CA LEU A 126 8.15 -3.66 6.89
C LEU A 126 7.32 -4.36 5.81
N LEU A 127 7.85 -5.42 5.20
CA LEU A 127 7.18 -6.16 4.12
C LEU A 127 5.91 -6.86 4.61
N ASP A 128 5.92 -7.44 5.81
CA ASP A 128 4.74 -8.05 6.42
C ASP A 128 3.64 -7.02 6.68
N SER A 129 4.00 -5.84 7.18
CA SER A 129 3.03 -4.75 7.39
C SER A 129 2.40 -4.21 6.10
N LEU A 130 3.07 -4.43 4.95
CA LEU A 130 2.60 -4.09 3.61
C LEU A 130 1.97 -5.29 2.87
N GLU A 131 1.82 -6.42 3.57
CA GLU A 131 1.29 -7.67 3.03
C GLU A 131 2.04 -8.10 1.75
N LEU A 132 3.36 -7.88 1.72
CA LEU A 132 4.25 -8.29 0.64
C LEU A 132 4.92 -9.62 1.02
N PRO A 133 4.62 -10.72 0.30
CA PRO A 133 5.28 -12.00 0.50
C PRO A 133 6.77 -11.81 0.29
N HIS A 134 7.59 -12.50 1.06
CA HIS A 134 9.02 -12.39 0.91
C HIS A 134 9.70 -13.71 1.27
N ARG A 135 10.92 -13.89 0.78
CA ARG A 135 11.82 -14.99 1.15
C ARG A 135 13.26 -14.59 0.93
N VAL A 136 14.16 -15.23 1.68
CA VAL A 136 15.60 -15.14 1.42
C VAL A 136 15.98 -16.20 0.39
N VAL A 137 16.61 -15.78 -0.70
CA VAL A 137 17.10 -16.66 -1.78
C VAL A 137 18.61 -16.77 -1.81
N GLU A 138 19.31 -15.85 -1.15
CA GLU A 138 20.76 -15.87 -1.01
C GLU A 138 21.13 -15.44 0.40
N ARG A 139 22.04 -16.19 1.03
CA ARG A 139 22.57 -15.86 2.36
C ARG A 139 24.08 -15.97 2.36
N ASP A 140 24.75 -14.91 2.80
CA ASP A 140 26.21 -14.84 2.92
C ASP A 140 26.93 -15.30 1.62
N CYS A 141 26.43 -14.83 0.47
CA CYS A 141 26.92 -15.14 -0.88
C CYS A 141 26.71 -16.60 -1.33
N GLU A 142 25.85 -17.34 -0.64
CA GLU A 142 25.42 -18.68 -1.02
C GLU A 142 23.93 -18.70 -1.39
N LEU A 143 23.63 -19.16 -2.60
CA LEU A 143 22.25 -19.35 -3.04
C LEU A 143 21.57 -20.44 -2.20
N LEU A 144 20.38 -20.13 -1.71
CA LEU A 144 19.55 -21.04 -0.95
C LEU A 144 18.63 -21.84 -1.88
N MET A 145 18.46 -23.12 -1.55
CA MET A 145 17.47 -23.96 -2.21
C MET A 145 16.07 -23.52 -1.80
N VAL A 146 15.34 -22.92 -2.74
CA VAL A 146 13.94 -22.52 -2.58
C VAL A 146 13.05 -23.24 -3.56
N THR A 147 11.76 -23.28 -3.28
CA THR A 147 10.76 -23.86 -4.17
C THR A 147 10.54 -22.98 -5.41
N GLN A 148 10.16 -23.62 -6.52
CA GLN A 148 9.98 -22.95 -7.82
C GLN A 148 8.58 -22.36 -8.01
N GLU A 149 7.69 -22.39 -7.01
CA GLU A 149 6.37 -21.78 -7.20
C GLU A 149 6.51 -20.27 -7.45
N PHE A 150 5.63 -19.71 -8.26
CA PHE A 150 5.57 -18.28 -8.52
C PHE A 150 4.53 -17.63 -7.61
N ILE A 151 4.92 -16.57 -6.90
CA ILE A 151 4.00 -15.74 -6.12
C ILE A 151 4.24 -14.29 -6.56
N ALA A 152 3.29 -13.69 -7.28
CA ALA A 152 3.51 -12.35 -7.80
C ALA A 152 3.72 -11.32 -6.68
N GLY A 153 4.66 -10.41 -6.91
CA GLY A 153 5.07 -9.42 -5.92
C GLY A 153 5.84 -10.00 -4.74
N ARG A 154 6.21 -11.29 -4.77
CA ARG A 154 7.09 -11.83 -3.74
C ARG A 154 8.46 -11.21 -3.86
N VAL A 155 8.97 -10.69 -2.75
CA VAL A 155 10.29 -10.11 -2.63
C VAL A 155 11.30 -11.22 -2.32
N ASN A 156 12.20 -11.47 -3.26
CA ASN A 156 13.36 -12.33 -3.08
C ASN A 156 14.51 -11.48 -2.54
N LEU A 157 15.00 -11.82 -1.35
CA LEU A 157 16.04 -11.07 -0.65
C LEU A 157 17.39 -11.79 -0.76
N ALA A 158 18.45 -11.02 -0.99
CA ALA A 158 19.82 -11.41 -0.72
C ALA A 158 20.28 -10.77 0.58
N VAL A 159 20.83 -11.57 1.49
CA VAL A 159 21.21 -11.14 2.84
C VAL A 159 22.66 -11.54 3.12
N ALA A 160 23.47 -10.62 3.61
CA ALA A 160 24.80 -10.92 4.13
C ALA A 160 24.94 -10.36 5.54
N LYS A 161 25.41 -11.20 6.48
CA LYS A 161 25.62 -10.82 7.89
C LYS A 161 24.38 -10.19 8.55
N GLY A 162 23.19 -10.68 8.19
CA GLY A 162 21.90 -10.18 8.68
C GLY A 162 21.46 -8.84 8.10
N ILE A 163 22.14 -8.33 7.07
CA ILE A 163 21.81 -7.09 6.36
C ILE A 163 21.38 -7.44 4.92
N VAL A 164 20.30 -6.83 4.44
CA VAL A 164 19.84 -6.99 3.05
C VAL A 164 20.83 -6.30 2.11
N THR A 165 21.40 -7.06 1.18
CA THR A 165 22.39 -6.58 0.19
C THR A 165 21.79 -6.39 -1.20
N GLY A 166 20.68 -7.08 -1.48
CA GLY A 166 19.97 -6.98 -2.75
C GLY A 166 18.57 -7.56 -2.66
N TRP A 167 17.76 -7.28 -3.66
CA TRP A 167 16.40 -7.81 -3.75
C TRP A 167 15.87 -7.85 -5.18
N ALA A 168 14.83 -8.65 -5.39
CA ALA A 168 14.00 -8.59 -6.60
C ALA A 168 12.56 -8.97 -6.32
N SER A 169 11.65 -8.36 -7.05
CA SER A 169 10.24 -8.74 -7.03
C SER A 169 9.93 -9.77 -8.11
N GLU A 170 9.22 -10.83 -7.75
CA GLU A 170 8.68 -11.78 -8.73
C GLU A 170 7.62 -11.14 -9.61
N GLY A 171 7.81 -11.24 -10.93
CA GLY A 171 7.01 -10.54 -11.92
C GLY A 171 7.46 -9.08 -12.14
N GLY A 172 8.47 -8.62 -11.40
CA GLY A 172 9.14 -7.34 -11.62
C GLY A 172 10.18 -7.42 -12.74
N ARG A 173 10.71 -6.25 -13.12
CA ARG A 173 11.63 -6.13 -14.26
C ARG A 173 13.10 -6.11 -13.89
N ASN A 174 13.43 -5.84 -12.62
CA ASN A 174 14.80 -5.61 -12.19
C ASN A 174 15.19 -6.52 -11.01
N PHE A 175 16.46 -6.96 -11.02
CA PHE A 175 17.13 -7.49 -9.83
C PHE A 175 18.10 -6.41 -9.37
N GLU A 176 17.85 -5.84 -8.19
CA GLU A 176 18.76 -4.87 -7.58
C GLU A 176 19.78 -5.61 -6.74
N GLU A 177 20.97 -5.80 -7.29
CA GLU A 177 22.13 -6.31 -6.59
C GLU A 177 23.09 -5.15 -6.32
N ASN A 178 23.57 -5.03 -5.09
CA ASN A 178 24.76 -4.23 -4.83
C ASN A 178 25.96 -5.17 -5.00
N ASP A 179 26.97 -4.79 -5.79
CA ASP A 179 28.17 -5.59 -6.15
C ASP A 179 29.05 -6.02 -4.94
N ASN A 180 28.55 -5.86 -3.71
CA ASN A 180 29.23 -6.16 -2.47
C ASN A 180 28.66 -7.43 -1.85
N CYS A 181 28.93 -8.54 -2.51
CA CYS A 181 29.64 -9.63 -1.85
C CYS A 181 31.14 -9.29 -1.90
#